data_AF-A0A1E7FRB5-F1
#
_entry.id   AF-A0A1E7FRB5-F1
#
_cell.length_a   1.000
_cell.length_b   1.000
_cell.length_c   1.000
_cell.angle_alpha   90.00
_cell.angle_beta   90.00
_cell.angle_gamma   90.00
#
_symmetry.space_group_name_H-M   'P 1'
#
loop_
_entity.id
_entity.type
_entity.pdbx_description
1 polymer ?
#
loop_
_entity_poly.entity_id
_entity_poly.type
_entity_poly.pdbx_seq_one_letter_code
_entity_poly.pdbx_strand_id
1 'polypeptide(L)'
;MSDEEAAKKILRAAAPGQVDDVAENIKKLGNQTISGSDSWLTEVQDELKELQCIDDANISDELELDHPIAKPLHEKLKQYQNANFLSKPGVSAARIAMTTDKNNSSQLLVHTYAEKIDTPNQYSGCWTATWTIDKVELGVGEISGHVVVHSCAYEDGNVQLKITKEFPRITVGKEASCKSDEEPSLEDGIVQQITKWEMIILEILASMKDSVTSDHLKSIRRILPITKQKMNWDANAHRSVKTLMETAPDTRSKVKYNS
;
A
#
# COMPACT_ATOMS: atom_id res chain seq x y z
N MET A 1 -17.38 -17.67 13.70
CA MET A 1 -17.21 -16.24 13.39
C MET A 1 -18.56 -15.60 13.62
N SER A 2 -18.65 -14.64 14.53
CA SER A 2 -19.89 -13.88 14.75
C SER A 2 -20.19 -13.04 13.51
N ASP A 3 -21.46 -12.75 13.23
CA ASP A 3 -21.85 -11.88 12.12
C ASP A 3 -21.24 -10.47 12.26
N GLU A 4 -21.08 -9.99 13.49
CA GLU A 4 -20.36 -8.74 13.80
C GLU A 4 -18.87 -8.82 13.45
N GLU A 5 -18.23 -9.97 13.73
CA GLU A 5 -16.82 -10.17 13.40
C GLU A 5 -16.60 -10.23 11.88
N ALA A 6 -17.56 -10.81 11.17
CA ALA A 6 -17.59 -10.81 9.71
C ALA A 6 -17.74 -9.39 9.16
N ALA A 7 -18.67 -8.61 9.71
CA ALA A 7 -18.88 -7.21 9.34
C ALA A 7 -17.61 -6.36 9.55
N LYS A 8 -16.96 -6.51 10.72
CA LYS A 8 -15.67 -5.84 11.00
C LYS A 8 -14.59 -6.21 9.99
N LYS A 9 -14.47 -7.49 9.64
CA LYS A 9 -13.50 -7.95 8.62
C LYS A 9 -13.78 -7.34 7.25
N ILE A 10 -15.05 -7.23 6.85
CA ILE A 10 -15.43 -6.62 5.57
C ILE A 10 -15.10 -5.11 5.59
N LEU A 11 -15.42 -4.40 6.67
CA LEU A 11 -15.09 -2.98 6.79
C LEU A 11 -13.58 -2.71 6.77
N ARG A 12 -12.78 -3.50 7.49
CA ARG A 12 -11.31 -3.38 7.48
C ARG A 12 -10.68 -3.69 6.12
N ALA A 13 -11.40 -4.43 5.27
CA ALA A 13 -10.99 -4.72 3.89
C ALA A 13 -11.51 -3.70 2.87
N ALA A 14 -12.37 -2.75 3.28
CA ALA A 14 -12.89 -1.73 2.39
C ALA A 14 -11.77 -0.86 1.81
N ALA A 15 -11.99 -0.37 0.58
CA ALA A 15 -11.06 0.57 -0.03
C ALA A 15 -11.12 1.92 0.70
N PRO A 16 -10.03 2.71 0.65
CA PRO A 16 -10.01 4.05 1.22
C PRO A 16 -11.15 4.90 0.64
N GLY A 17 -11.85 5.64 1.49
CA GLY A 17 -12.99 6.48 1.11
C GLY A 17 -14.31 5.73 0.84
N GLN A 18 -14.37 4.40 0.96
CA GLN A 18 -15.58 3.60 0.72
C GLN A 18 -16.15 2.94 1.99
N VAL A 19 -15.58 3.22 3.16
CA VAL A 19 -15.94 2.55 4.41
C VAL A 19 -17.41 2.80 4.75
N ASP A 20 -17.89 4.03 4.59
CA ASP A 20 -19.28 4.39 4.89
C ASP A 20 -20.26 3.72 3.91
N ASP A 21 -19.94 3.68 2.62
CA ASP A 21 -20.74 2.98 1.60
C ASP A 21 -20.83 1.47 1.91
N VAL A 22 -19.70 0.86 2.28
CA VAL A 22 -19.64 -0.56 2.65
C VAL A 22 -20.43 -0.79 3.95
N ALA A 23 -20.33 0.10 4.94
CA ALA A 23 -21.11 0.02 6.18
C ALA A 23 -22.61 0.11 5.90
N GLU A 24 -23.05 1.04 5.04
CA GLU A 24 -24.44 1.15 4.64
C GLU A 24 -24.94 -0.13 3.94
N ASN A 25 -24.12 -0.71 3.05
CA ASN A 25 -24.45 -1.96 2.38
C ASN A 25 -24.53 -3.15 3.34
N ILE A 26 -23.61 -3.23 4.31
CA ILE A 26 -23.67 -4.24 5.39
C ILE A 26 -24.95 -4.08 6.20
N LYS A 27 -25.35 -2.85 6.56
CA LYS A 27 -26.60 -2.59 7.28
C LYS A 27 -27.83 -3.02 6.46
N LYS A 28 -27.86 -2.69 5.17
CA LYS A 28 -28.95 -3.10 4.25
C LYS A 28 -29.08 -4.63 4.15
N LEU A 29 -27.96 -5.34 4.05
CA LEU A 29 -27.91 -6.81 4.02
C LEU A 29 -28.21 -7.42 5.40
N GLY A 30 -27.73 -6.78 6.45
CA GLY A 30 -27.72 -7.25 7.83
C GLY A 30 -29.01 -6.97 8.62
N ASN A 31 -29.97 -6.23 8.06
CA ASN A 31 -31.29 -5.97 8.67
C ASN A 31 -32.08 -7.24 9.04
N GLN A 32 -31.62 -8.44 8.65
CA GLN A 32 -32.20 -9.73 9.07
C GLN A 32 -31.34 -10.52 10.08
N THR A 33 -30.07 -10.15 10.32
CA THR A 33 -29.10 -11.03 11.03
C THR A 33 -28.25 -10.31 12.09
N ILE A 34 -27.88 -9.05 11.86
CA ILE A 34 -27.06 -8.26 12.80
C ILE A 34 -28.01 -7.53 13.77
N SER A 35 -28.54 -8.27 14.74
CA SER A 35 -29.35 -7.71 15.82
C SER A 35 -28.43 -7.16 16.91
N GLY A 36 -28.11 -5.86 16.87
CA GLY A 36 -27.26 -5.22 17.89
C GLY A 36 -27.04 -3.73 17.66
N SER A 37 -26.56 -3.05 18.69
CA SER A 37 -26.10 -1.66 18.62
C SER A 37 -24.99 -1.49 17.58
N ASP A 38 -24.87 -0.31 16.96
CA ASP A 38 -23.82 0.07 15.99
C ASP A 38 -22.38 0.09 16.57
N SER A 39 -22.12 -0.58 17.69
CA SER A 39 -20.82 -0.61 18.38
C SER A 39 -19.69 -1.16 17.51
N TRP A 40 -19.98 -2.16 16.68
CA TRP A 40 -19.01 -2.74 15.74
C TRP A 40 -18.55 -1.74 14.67
N LEU A 41 -19.43 -0.81 14.27
CA LEU A 41 -19.11 0.23 13.29
C LEU A 41 -18.24 1.31 13.94
N THR A 42 -18.62 1.76 15.14
CA THR A 42 -17.85 2.77 15.88
C THR A 42 -16.43 2.30 16.17
N GLU A 43 -16.25 1.05 16.59
CA GLU A 43 -14.91 0.47 16.81
C GLU A 43 -14.04 0.51 15.56
N VAL A 44 -14.58 0.13 14.40
CA VAL A 44 -13.82 0.15 13.14
C VAL A 44 -13.57 1.58 12.66
N GLN A 45 -14.53 2.49 12.84
CA GLN A 45 -14.34 3.90 12.52
C GLN A 45 -13.25 4.54 13.38
N ASP A 46 -13.18 4.21 14.66
CA ASP A 46 -12.14 4.73 15.55
C ASP A 46 -10.76 4.13 15.22
N GLU A 47 -10.68 2.83 14.91
CA GLU A 47 -9.45 2.21 14.36
C GLU A 47 -8.98 2.91 13.07
N LEU A 48 -9.90 3.24 12.17
CA LEU A 48 -9.58 3.93 10.93
C LEU A 48 -9.13 5.37 11.18
N LYS A 49 -9.75 6.10 12.11
CA LYS A 49 -9.32 7.44 12.48
C LYS A 49 -7.90 7.44 13.04
N GLU A 50 -7.55 6.45 13.88
CA GLU A 50 -6.20 6.28 14.39
C GLU A 50 -5.20 6.09 13.23
N LEU A 51 -5.51 5.20 12.28
CA LEU A 51 -4.69 4.96 11.08
C LEU A 51 -4.60 6.19 10.15
N GLN A 52 -5.68 6.95 10.02
CA GLN A 52 -5.75 8.16 9.20
C GLN A 52 -5.16 9.39 9.91
N CYS A 53 -4.72 9.23 11.16
CA CYS A 53 -4.22 10.31 12.03
C CYS A 53 -5.26 11.43 12.18
N ILE A 54 -6.55 11.09 12.34
CA ILE A 54 -7.69 12.03 12.39
C ILE A 54 -8.06 12.47 13.81
N ASP A 55 -7.57 11.82 14.86
CA ASP A 55 -8.05 12.10 16.23
C ASP A 55 -7.99 13.58 16.62
N ASP A 56 -9.16 14.11 16.98
CA ASP A 56 -9.49 15.48 17.43
C ASP A 56 -8.72 15.94 18.69
N ALA A 57 -7.87 15.08 19.26
CA ALA A 57 -7.19 15.31 20.53
C ALA A 57 -5.70 15.68 20.42
N ASN A 58 -5.06 15.69 19.24
CA ASN A 58 -3.60 15.92 19.18
C ASN A 58 -3.05 16.63 17.92
N ILE A 59 -3.86 17.44 17.22
CA ILE A 59 -3.34 18.34 16.18
C ILE A 59 -3.94 19.75 16.36
N SER A 60 -3.71 20.32 17.54
CA SER A 60 -3.49 21.76 17.70
C SER A 60 -2.07 21.93 18.22
N ASP A 61 -1.47 23.10 17.99
CA ASP A 61 -0.07 23.50 18.16
C ASP A 61 0.59 23.30 19.57
N GLU A 62 0.05 22.42 20.42
CA GLU A 62 0.52 22.07 21.77
C GLU A 62 0.70 20.54 21.90
N LEU A 63 1.65 19.96 21.16
CA LEU A 63 2.18 18.62 21.50
C LEU A 63 2.97 18.74 22.81
N GLU A 64 2.31 18.53 23.96
CA GLU A 64 2.95 18.21 25.25
C GLU A 64 3.42 16.75 25.28
N LEU A 65 4.11 16.31 24.22
CA LEU A 65 4.80 15.03 24.25
C LEU A 65 6.14 15.24 24.98
N ASP A 66 6.31 14.59 26.13
CA ASP A 66 7.53 14.62 26.96
C ASP A 66 8.73 13.88 26.33
N HIS A 67 8.86 13.92 25.01
CA HIS A 67 9.94 13.28 24.27
C HIS A 67 10.87 14.33 23.63
N PRO A 68 12.19 14.26 23.87
CA PRO A 68 13.13 15.35 23.57
C PRO A 68 13.19 15.73 22.08
N ILE A 69 12.98 14.76 21.19
CA ILE A 69 13.03 14.97 19.73
C ILE A 69 11.64 15.12 19.08
N ALA A 70 10.54 15.00 19.81
CA ALA A 70 9.21 14.93 19.19
C ALA A 70 8.84 16.23 18.45
N LYS A 71 9.01 17.40 19.10
CA LYS A 71 8.74 18.70 18.49
C LYS A 71 9.60 18.98 17.24
N PRO A 72 10.94 18.90 17.28
CA PRO A 72 11.76 19.18 16.09
C PRO A 72 11.54 18.15 14.98
N LEU A 73 11.32 16.87 15.32
CA LEU A 73 11.02 15.84 14.33
C LEU A 73 9.67 16.08 13.65
N HIS A 74 8.66 16.48 14.42
CA HIS A 74 7.33 16.80 13.88
C HIS A 74 7.41 17.93 12.84
N GLU A 75 8.16 18.99 13.14
CA GLU A 75 8.34 20.10 12.20
C GLU A 75 9.03 19.65 10.90
N LYS A 76 10.10 18.85 11.00
CA LYS A 76 10.80 18.30 9.83
C LYS A 76 9.93 17.36 9.01
N LEU A 77 9.15 16.50 9.66
CA LEU A 77 8.21 15.60 8.97
C LEU A 77 7.06 16.36 8.32
N LYS A 78 6.58 17.46 8.93
CA LYS A 78 5.58 18.34 8.32
C LYS A 78 6.12 18.97 7.04
N GLN A 79 7.37 19.44 7.05
CA GLN A 79 8.06 19.92 5.85
C GLN A 79 8.18 18.81 4.79
N TYR A 80 8.59 17.61 5.20
CA TYR A 80 8.67 16.42 4.33
C TYR A 80 7.33 16.08 3.68
N GLN A 81 6.24 16.03 4.45
CA GLN A 81 4.90 15.72 3.95
C GLN A 81 4.38 16.78 2.98
N ASN A 82 4.61 18.05 3.30
CA ASN A 82 4.28 19.15 2.41
C ASN A 82 5.00 19.01 1.07
N ALA A 83 6.30 18.74 1.10
CA ALA A 83 7.11 18.62 -0.11
C ALA A 83 6.76 17.39 -0.96
N ASN A 84 6.50 16.23 -0.34
CA ASN A 84 6.37 14.96 -1.06
C ASN A 84 4.92 14.54 -1.36
N PHE A 85 3.96 14.93 -0.53
CA PHE A 85 2.55 14.53 -0.67
C PHE A 85 1.64 15.72 -0.98
N LEU A 86 1.52 16.71 -0.08
CA LEU A 86 0.51 17.78 -0.23
C LEU A 86 0.79 18.72 -1.41
N SER A 87 2.05 18.87 -1.83
CA SER A 87 2.38 19.59 -3.06
C SER A 87 1.90 18.88 -4.34
N LYS A 88 1.54 17.60 -4.26
CA LYS A 88 1.17 16.79 -5.42
C LYS A 88 -0.32 16.98 -5.75
N PRO A 89 -0.66 17.10 -7.05
CA PRO A 89 -2.03 17.33 -7.46
C PRO A 89 -2.94 16.14 -7.15
N GLY A 90 -4.09 16.44 -6.54
CA GLY A 90 -5.14 15.48 -6.23
C GLY A 90 -4.92 14.66 -4.97
N VAL A 91 -3.93 15.00 -4.12
CA VAL A 91 -3.86 14.47 -2.76
C VAL A 91 -4.97 15.11 -1.93
N SER A 92 -5.82 14.29 -1.32
CA SER A 92 -6.98 14.75 -0.54
C SER A 92 -6.58 15.11 0.90
N ALA A 93 -5.67 14.34 1.50
CA ALA A 93 -5.10 14.65 2.81
C ALA A 93 -3.70 14.05 2.98
N ALA A 94 -2.89 14.68 3.82
CA ALA A 94 -1.71 14.07 4.42
C ALA A 94 -1.60 14.54 5.88
N ARG A 95 -1.35 13.60 6.81
CA ARG A 95 -1.38 13.83 8.26
C ARG A 95 -0.25 13.10 8.96
N ILE A 96 0.14 13.62 10.12
CA ILE A 96 1.15 13.03 11.01
C ILE A 96 0.53 12.92 12.39
N ALA A 97 0.60 11.74 13.00
CA ALA A 97 0.34 11.56 14.42
C ALA A 97 1.61 11.04 15.09
N MET A 98 1.88 11.53 16.30
CA MET A 98 2.99 11.04 17.12
C MET A 98 2.47 10.65 18.49
N THR A 99 2.90 9.50 18.98
CA THR A 99 2.54 9.00 20.30
C THR A 99 3.77 8.38 20.94
N THR A 100 3.83 8.40 22.27
CA THR A 100 4.77 7.55 23.01
C THR A 100 4.13 6.21 23.29
N ASP A 101 4.90 5.13 23.30
CA ASP A 101 4.36 3.84 23.69
C ASP A 101 3.90 3.89 25.16
N LYS A 102 2.70 3.35 25.41
CA LYS A 102 2.11 3.25 26.76
C LYS A 102 3.00 2.46 27.71
N ASN A 103 3.81 1.54 27.18
CA ASN A 103 4.70 0.69 27.98
C ASN A 103 6.13 1.21 28.06
N ASN A 104 6.55 2.11 27.15
CA ASN A 104 7.91 2.61 27.09
C ASN A 104 7.90 4.09 26.65
N SER A 105 7.97 5.00 27.63
CA SER A 105 8.00 6.44 27.39
C SER A 105 9.24 6.91 26.61
N SER A 106 10.27 6.06 26.47
CA SER A 106 11.47 6.32 25.67
C SER A 106 11.33 5.91 24.20
N GLN A 107 10.21 5.29 23.83
CA GLN A 107 9.88 4.94 22.46
C GLN A 107 8.91 5.97 21.88
N LEU A 108 9.26 6.49 20.70
CA LEU A 108 8.42 7.39 19.92
C LEU A 108 7.85 6.66 18.71
N LEU A 109 6.53 6.63 18.60
CA LEU A 109 5.79 6.14 17.45
C LEU A 109 5.38 7.32 16.58
N VAL A 110 5.66 7.21 15.29
CA VAL A 110 5.33 8.22 14.29
C VAL A 110 4.47 7.55 13.22
N HIS A 111 3.23 7.98 13.12
CA HIS A 111 2.32 7.58 12.06
C HIS A 111 2.25 8.69 11.02
N THR A 112 2.37 8.29 9.76
CA THR A 112 2.22 9.17 8.61
C THR A 112 1.16 8.60 7.70
N TYR A 113 0.27 9.48 7.25
CA TYR A 113 -0.86 9.14 6.41
C TYR A 113 -0.89 10.07 5.21
N ALA A 114 -1.20 9.54 4.04
CA ALA A 114 -1.60 10.31 2.88
C ALA A 114 -2.68 9.58 2.09
N GLU A 115 -3.61 10.31 1.51
CA GLU A 115 -4.67 9.74 0.69
C GLU A 115 -4.98 10.59 -0.54
N LYS A 116 -5.51 9.91 -1.54
CA LYS A 116 -6.07 10.48 -2.75
C LYS A 116 -7.38 9.76 -3.02
N ILE A 117 -8.48 10.48 -2.87
CA ILE A 117 -9.83 9.98 -3.11
C ILE A 117 -10.43 10.81 -4.23
N ASP A 118 -10.82 10.14 -5.31
CA ASP A 118 -11.50 10.74 -6.45
C ASP A 118 -12.69 9.86 -6.83
N THR A 119 -13.77 10.04 -6.05
CA THR A 119 -15.02 9.30 -6.22
C THR A 119 -15.64 9.48 -7.61
N PRO A 120 -15.68 10.70 -8.21
CA PRO A 120 -16.19 10.88 -9.57
C PRO A 120 -15.48 10.04 -10.62
N ASN A 121 -14.15 9.90 -10.51
CA ASN A 121 -13.35 9.06 -11.41
C ASN A 121 -13.14 7.63 -10.88
N GLN A 122 -13.88 7.24 -9.84
CA GLN A 122 -13.95 5.88 -9.33
C GLN A 122 -12.58 5.28 -8.99
N TYR A 123 -11.70 6.09 -8.40
CA TYR A 123 -10.42 5.60 -7.89
C TYR A 123 -10.12 6.18 -6.50
N SER A 124 -9.47 5.37 -5.67
CA SER A 124 -8.97 5.81 -4.37
C SER A 124 -7.65 5.15 -4.04
N GLY A 125 -6.88 5.79 -3.16
CA GLY A 125 -5.69 5.20 -2.61
C GLY A 125 -5.23 5.88 -1.34
N CYS A 126 -4.56 5.11 -0.49
CA CYS A 126 -3.91 5.61 0.70
C CYS A 126 -2.51 5.02 0.86
N TRP A 127 -1.70 5.78 1.58
CA TRP A 127 -0.37 5.46 2.05
C TRP A 127 -0.38 5.61 3.56
N THR A 128 -0.17 4.52 4.28
CA THR A 128 -0.01 4.54 5.73
C THR A 128 1.39 4.04 6.06
N ALA A 129 2.10 4.75 6.92
CA ALA A 129 3.40 4.33 7.38
C ALA A 129 3.55 4.58 8.88
N THR A 130 4.08 3.58 9.57
CA THR A 130 4.35 3.64 11.02
C THR A 130 5.83 3.45 11.23
N TRP A 131 6.44 4.42 11.90
CA TRP A 131 7.86 4.43 12.25
C TRP A 131 8.01 4.37 13.77
N THR A 132 8.87 3.49 14.22
CA THR A 132 9.21 3.31 15.63
C THR A 132 10.63 3.81 15.83
N ILE A 133 10.80 4.76 16.75
CA ILE A 133 12.08 5.36 17.09
C ILE A 133 12.39 5.02 18.55
N ASP A 134 13.52 4.38 18.77
CA ASP A 134 13.98 3.86 20.06
C ASP A 134 15.40 4.34 20.37
N LYS A 135 15.81 4.21 21.64
CA LYS A 135 17.19 4.41 22.12
C LYS A 135 17.79 5.76 21.70
N VAL A 136 17.02 6.83 21.91
CA VAL A 136 17.45 8.19 21.60
C VAL A 136 18.42 8.68 22.68
N GLU A 137 19.72 8.58 22.40
CA GLU A 137 20.79 8.98 23.32
C GLU A 137 21.90 9.71 22.54
N LEU A 138 22.39 10.83 23.07
CA LEU A 138 23.55 11.55 22.54
C LEU A 138 23.53 11.88 21.03
N GLY A 139 22.34 12.06 20.45
CA GLY A 139 22.18 12.36 19.01
C GLY A 139 22.23 11.13 18.09
N VAL A 140 22.07 9.94 18.66
CA VAL A 140 21.91 8.66 17.96
C VAL A 140 20.55 8.06 18.35
N GLY A 141 19.91 7.35 17.42
CA GLY A 141 18.67 6.63 17.65
C GLY A 141 18.55 5.41 16.75
N GLU A 142 17.66 4.48 17.13
CA GLU A 142 17.31 3.33 16.30
C GLU A 142 15.93 3.55 15.69
N ILE A 143 15.80 3.36 14.37
CA ILE A 143 14.54 3.49 13.65
C ILE A 143 14.18 2.16 12.97
N SER A 144 12.91 1.77 13.07
CA SER A 144 12.28 0.71 12.27
C SER A 144 10.92 1.16 11.81
N GLY A 145 10.27 0.42 10.90
CA GLY A 145 8.89 0.73 10.58
C GLY A 145 8.30 -0.16 9.52
N HIS A 146 7.07 0.15 9.14
CA HIS A 146 6.39 -0.52 8.05
C HIS A 146 5.51 0.46 7.30
N VAL A 147 5.27 0.15 6.02
CA VAL A 147 4.44 0.93 5.12
C VAL A 147 3.40 0.03 4.49
N VAL A 148 2.17 0.52 4.40
CA VAL A 148 1.08 -0.10 3.67
C VAL A 148 0.58 0.87 2.61
N VAL A 149 0.53 0.39 1.37
CA VAL A 149 -0.05 1.11 0.24
C VAL A 149 -1.29 0.36 -0.20
N HIS A 150 -2.43 1.05 -0.27
CA HIS A 150 -3.68 0.47 -0.75
C HIS A 150 -4.26 1.37 -1.84
N SER A 151 -4.46 0.86 -3.04
CA SER A 151 -5.13 1.56 -4.14
C SER A 151 -6.24 0.71 -4.73
N CYS A 152 -7.35 1.35 -5.09
CA CYS A 152 -8.53 0.73 -5.67
C CYS A 152 -8.99 1.55 -6.89
N ALA A 153 -9.28 0.89 -7.99
CA ALA A 153 -9.92 1.48 -9.17
C ALA A 153 -11.15 0.63 -9.53
N TYR A 154 -12.29 1.30 -9.71
CA TYR A 154 -13.59 0.65 -9.83
C TYR A 154 -14.52 1.21 -10.92
N GLU A 155 -13.95 1.82 -11.96
CA GLU A 155 -14.71 2.38 -13.11
C GLU A 155 -15.43 1.31 -13.93
N ASP A 156 -14.73 0.23 -14.31
CA ASP A 156 -15.24 -0.89 -15.11
C ASP A 156 -14.91 -2.27 -14.48
N GLY A 157 -14.79 -2.31 -13.17
CA GLY A 157 -14.42 -3.52 -12.44
C GLY A 157 -14.08 -3.23 -10.98
N ASN A 158 -13.31 -4.12 -10.35
CA ASN A 158 -12.72 -3.84 -9.04
C ASN A 158 -11.26 -4.34 -9.08
N VAL A 159 -10.33 -3.42 -9.26
CA VAL A 159 -8.90 -3.71 -9.29
C VAL A 159 -8.27 -3.07 -8.07
N GLN A 160 -7.68 -3.89 -7.20
CA GLN A 160 -7.03 -3.44 -5.99
C GLN A 160 -5.56 -3.82 -5.97
N LEU A 161 -4.74 -2.92 -5.45
CA LEU A 161 -3.34 -3.13 -5.14
C LEU A 161 -3.14 -2.90 -3.65
N LYS A 162 -2.62 -3.92 -2.95
CA LYS A 162 -2.22 -3.81 -1.55
C LYS A 162 -0.78 -4.28 -1.40
N ILE A 163 0.08 -3.40 -0.89
CA ILE A 163 1.49 -3.69 -0.61
C ILE A 163 1.73 -3.42 0.86
N THR A 164 2.41 -4.35 1.52
CA THR A 164 2.93 -4.16 2.88
C THR A 164 4.42 -4.41 2.84
N LYS A 165 5.21 -3.46 3.35
CA LYS A 165 6.67 -3.56 3.43
C LYS A 165 7.12 -3.23 4.84
N GLU A 166 7.84 -4.16 5.45
CA GLU A 166 8.53 -3.95 6.73
C GLU A 166 9.98 -3.55 6.50
N PHE A 167 10.48 -2.66 7.35
CA PHE A 167 11.85 -2.20 7.37
C PHE A 167 12.50 -2.58 8.70
N PRO A 168 13.68 -3.22 8.64
CA PRO A 168 14.38 -3.65 9.84
C PRO A 168 14.86 -2.44 10.64
N ARG A 169 15.13 -2.69 11.92
CA ARG A 169 15.71 -1.69 12.80
C ARG A 169 17.14 -1.34 12.36
N ILE A 170 17.42 -0.04 12.23
CA ILE A 170 18.75 0.48 11.91
C ILE A 170 19.09 1.68 12.79
N THR A 171 20.37 1.94 12.95
CA THR A 171 20.87 3.11 13.70
C THR A 171 20.99 4.33 12.79
N VAL A 172 20.54 5.49 13.26
CA VAL A 172 20.61 6.80 12.60
C VAL A 172 21.18 7.85 13.57
N GLY A 173 21.87 8.88 13.06
CA GLY A 173 22.51 9.92 13.88
C GLY A 173 23.96 10.23 13.49
N LYS A 174 24.67 10.96 14.36
CA LYS A 174 26.00 11.56 14.07
C LYS A 174 27.07 10.58 13.57
N GLU A 175 27.05 9.33 14.02
CA GLU A 175 28.06 8.33 13.61
C GLU A 175 27.74 7.64 12.27
N ALA A 176 26.53 7.82 11.73
CA ALA A 176 26.08 7.20 10.48
C ALA A 176 26.31 8.09 9.23
N SER A 177 26.65 9.38 9.41
CA SER A 177 26.67 10.38 8.34
C SER A 177 27.82 11.39 8.49
N CYS A 178 29.07 10.93 8.41
CA CYS A 178 30.22 11.83 8.29
C CYS A 178 30.39 12.28 6.83
N LYS A 179 29.86 13.46 6.42
CA LYS A 179 30.23 14.10 5.12
C LYS A 179 29.76 15.55 4.84
N SER A 180 29.26 16.33 5.81
CA SER A 180 28.93 17.75 5.61
C SER A 180 29.41 18.64 6.75
N ASP A 181 29.76 19.88 6.43
CA ASP A 181 30.31 20.90 7.35
C ASP A 181 29.28 21.44 8.37
N GLU A 182 28.02 21.06 8.25
CA GLU A 182 26.98 21.20 9.26
C GLU A 182 26.71 19.80 9.86
N GLU A 183 26.83 19.66 11.19
CA GLU A 183 26.55 18.38 11.84
C GLU A 183 25.05 18.06 11.71
N PRO A 184 24.66 17.00 10.98
CA PRO A 184 23.25 16.68 10.78
C PRO A 184 22.61 16.31 12.12
N SER A 185 21.45 16.89 12.40
CA SER A 185 20.67 16.56 13.59
C SER A 185 20.10 15.13 13.47
N LEU A 186 19.75 14.52 14.61
CA LEU A 186 19.18 13.17 14.61
C LEU A 186 17.87 13.09 13.79
N GLU A 187 17.07 14.15 13.86
CA GLU A 187 15.80 14.30 13.15
C GLU A 187 16.01 14.32 11.63
N ASP A 188 17.06 15.00 11.15
CA ASP A 188 17.42 14.99 9.73
C ASP A 188 17.84 13.58 9.27
N GLY A 189 18.60 12.86 10.10
CA GLY A 189 18.95 11.46 9.84
C GLY A 189 17.72 10.55 9.75
N ILE A 190 16.75 10.73 10.65
CA ILE A 190 15.47 10.00 10.64
C ILE A 190 14.68 10.27 9.36
N VAL A 191 14.48 11.55 9.01
CA VAL A 191 13.69 11.95 7.83
C VAL A 191 14.36 11.48 6.54
N GLN A 192 15.69 11.59 6.44
CA GLN A 192 16.45 11.05 5.31
C GLN A 192 16.28 9.54 5.19
N GLN A 193 16.28 8.82 6.31
CA GLN A 193 16.11 7.38 6.30
C GLN A 193 14.69 6.97 5.86
N ILE A 194 13.67 7.65 6.38
CA ILE A 194 12.28 7.48 5.95
C ILE A 194 12.19 7.71 4.44
N THR A 195 12.76 8.80 3.94
CA THR A 195 12.78 9.12 2.49
C THR A 195 13.38 7.98 1.67
N LYS A 196 14.53 7.43 2.10
CA LYS A 196 15.18 6.30 1.41
C LYS A 196 14.29 5.06 1.39
N TRP A 197 13.62 4.75 2.51
CA TRP A 197 12.71 3.61 2.59
C TRP A 197 11.46 3.80 1.73
N GLU A 198 10.87 4.99 1.71
CA GLU A 198 9.73 5.28 0.83
C GLU A 198 10.12 5.23 -0.65
N MET A 199 11.33 5.69 -1.02
CA MET A 199 11.86 5.55 -2.38
C MET A 199 11.97 4.09 -2.82
N ILE A 200 12.41 3.18 -1.94
CA ILE A 200 12.47 1.74 -2.24
C ILE A 200 11.08 1.20 -2.61
N ILE A 201 10.03 1.66 -1.93
CA ILE A 201 8.65 1.23 -2.25
C ILE A 201 8.21 1.76 -3.61
N LEU A 202 8.54 3.02 -3.93
CA LEU A 202 8.24 3.59 -5.24
C LEU A 202 8.98 2.84 -6.37
N GLU A 203 10.23 2.45 -6.15
CA GLU A 203 10.99 1.61 -7.09
C GLU A 203 10.36 0.22 -7.26
N ILE A 204 9.91 -0.41 -6.16
CA ILE A 204 9.18 -1.68 -6.20
C ILE A 204 7.88 -1.52 -7.02
N LEU A 205 7.12 -0.46 -6.80
CA LEU A 205 5.88 -0.18 -7.55
C LEU A 205 6.15 0.00 -9.05
N ALA A 206 7.18 0.76 -9.40
CA ALA A 206 7.58 0.95 -10.80
C ALA A 206 8.01 -0.37 -11.46
N SER A 207 8.86 -1.16 -10.77
CA SER A 207 9.31 -2.47 -11.26
C SER A 207 8.17 -3.49 -11.37
N MET A 208 7.24 -3.48 -10.41
CA MET A 208 6.06 -4.36 -10.43
C MET A 208 5.16 -4.06 -11.62
N LYS A 209 4.94 -2.78 -11.93
CA LYS A 209 4.15 -2.38 -13.10
C LYS A 209 4.70 -2.98 -14.39
N ASP A 210 6.02 -2.89 -14.59
CA ASP A 210 6.67 -3.38 -15.80
C ASP A 210 6.63 -4.92 -15.88
N SER A 211 7.03 -5.61 -14.81
CA SER A 211 7.07 -7.08 -14.76
C SER A 211 5.70 -7.75 -14.87
N VAL A 212 4.68 -7.20 -14.19
CA VAL A 212 3.31 -7.73 -14.25
C VAL A 212 2.76 -7.61 -15.67
N THR A 213 2.97 -6.46 -16.31
CA THR A 213 2.46 -6.19 -17.65
C THR A 213 3.20 -6.99 -18.73
N SER A 214 4.54 -7.11 -18.61
CA SER A 214 5.35 -7.73 -19.65
C SER A 214 5.27 -9.25 -19.64
N ASP A 215 5.31 -9.87 -18.45
CA ASP A 215 5.64 -11.29 -18.31
C ASP A 215 4.49 -12.06 -17.66
N HIS A 216 4.04 -11.61 -16.48
CA HIS A 216 3.05 -12.37 -15.69
C HIS A 216 1.69 -12.46 -16.40
N LEU A 217 1.13 -11.34 -16.84
CA LEU A 217 -0.17 -11.35 -17.53
C LEU A 217 -0.12 -12.09 -18.87
N LYS A 218 1.00 -11.97 -19.60
CA LYS A 218 1.19 -12.69 -20.87
C LYS A 218 1.37 -14.19 -20.68
N SER A 219 1.92 -14.63 -19.54
CA SER A 219 2.02 -16.04 -19.18
C SER A 219 0.64 -16.67 -18.95
N ILE A 220 -0.29 -15.92 -18.35
CA ILE A 220 -1.68 -16.36 -18.13
C ILE A 220 -2.43 -16.39 -19.46
N ARG A 221 -2.37 -15.29 -20.23
CA ARG A 221 -3.02 -15.20 -21.53
C ARG A 221 -2.19 -14.36 -22.49
N ARG A 222 -1.77 -15.00 -23.57
CA ARG A 222 -1.10 -14.30 -24.67
C ARG A 222 -2.09 -13.40 -25.40
N ILE A 223 -1.61 -12.24 -25.83
CA ILE A 223 -2.38 -11.32 -26.68
C ILE A 223 -2.72 -11.99 -28.03
N LEU A 224 -1.79 -12.77 -28.56
CA LEU A 224 -1.97 -13.59 -29.76
C LEU A 224 -1.45 -15.02 -29.52
N PRO A 225 -2.01 -16.02 -30.24
CA PRO A 225 -1.43 -17.35 -30.33
C PRO A 225 0.06 -17.33 -30.70
N ILE A 226 0.77 -18.44 -30.45
CA ILE A 226 2.21 -18.57 -30.76
C ILE A 226 2.51 -18.25 -32.23
N THR A 227 1.58 -18.57 -33.12
CA THR A 227 1.65 -18.28 -34.57
C THR A 227 1.64 -16.78 -34.89
N LYS A 228 1.37 -15.90 -33.90
CA LYS A 228 1.18 -14.44 -34.06
C LYS A 228 0.07 -14.08 -35.04
N GLN A 229 -0.88 -15.00 -35.25
CA GLN A 229 -2.07 -14.79 -36.07
C GLN A 229 -3.32 -15.00 -35.23
N LYS A 230 -4.39 -14.25 -35.53
CA LYS A 230 -5.70 -14.51 -34.93
C LYS A 230 -6.11 -15.93 -35.25
N MET A 231 -6.80 -16.59 -34.31
CA MET A 231 -7.34 -17.92 -34.54
C MET A 231 -8.27 -17.89 -35.76
N ASN A 232 -8.01 -18.76 -36.75
CA ASN A 232 -8.95 -18.99 -37.82
C ASN A 232 -10.00 -19.99 -37.31
N TRP A 233 -11.26 -19.60 -37.26
CA TRP A 233 -12.35 -20.43 -36.75
C TRP A 233 -13.04 -21.27 -37.82
N ASP A 234 -12.56 -21.28 -39.06
CA ASP A 234 -13.15 -22.07 -40.15
C ASP A 234 -13.18 -23.57 -39.79
N ALA A 235 -14.39 -24.05 -39.46
CA ALA A 235 -14.63 -25.42 -39.04
C ALA A 235 -14.34 -26.44 -40.14
N ASN A 236 -14.48 -26.06 -41.42
CA ASN A 236 -14.21 -26.94 -42.55
C ASN A 236 -12.70 -27.10 -42.75
N ALA A 237 -11.93 -26.03 -42.57
CA ALA A 237 -10.47 -26.09 -42.56
C ALA A 237 -9.96 -27.01 -41.43
N HIS A 238 -10.50 -26.90 -40.21
CA HIS A 238 -10.09 -27.78 -39.10
C HIS A 238 -10.48 -29.25 -39.32
N ARG A 239 -11.68 -29.54 -39.85
CA ARG A 239 -12.10 -30.92 -40.17
C ARG A 239 -11.24 -31.53 -41.27
N SER A 240 -10.96 -30.77 -42.33
CA SER A 240 -10.13 -31.27 -43.45
C SER A 240 -8.70 -31.60 -43.00
N VAL A 241 -8.08 -30.77 -42.15
CA VAL A 241 -6.75 -31.08 -41.57
C VAL A 241 -6.79 -32.33 -40.70
N LYS A 242 -7.83 -32.50 -39.88
CA LYS A 242 -8.01 -33.70 -39.05
C LYS A 242 -8.15 -34.96 -39.90
N THR A 243 -9.01 -34.93 -40.92
CA THR A 243 -9.20 -36.05 -41.84
C THR A 243 -7.91 -36.38 -42.59
N LEU A 244 -7.15 -35.37 -43.02
CA LEU A 244 -5.84 -35.58 -43.67
C LEU A 244 -4.79 -36.16 -42.72
N MET A 245 -4.81 -35.83 -41.43
CA MET A 245 -3.91 -36.43 -40.43
C MET A 245 -4.28 -37.89 -40.12
N GLU A 246 -5.58 -38.20 -40.10
CA GLU A 246 -6.08 -39.57 -39.85
C GLU A 246 -5.94 -40.50 -41.07
N THR A 247 -5.94 -39.93 -42.28
CA THR A 247 -5.79 -40.69 -43.55
C THR A 247 -4.37 -40.66 -44.11
N ALA A 248 -3.45 -39.93 -43.48
CA ALA A 248 -2.05 -39.93 -43.89
C ALA A 248 -1.37 -41.27 -43.54
N PRO A 249 -0.68 -41.92 -44.49
CA PRO A 249 0.11 -43.12 -44.20
C PRO A 249 1.29 -42.79 -43.27
N ASP A 250 1.59 -43.70 -42.34
CA ASP A 250 2.56 -43.57 -41.22
C ASP A 250 4.03 -43.33 -41.63
N THR A 251 4.32 -43.18 -42.92
CA THR A 251 5.66 -43.02 -43.48
C THR A 251 6.13 -41.56 -43.52
N ARG A 252 5.88 -40.77 -42.47
CA ARG A 252 6.59 -39.48 -42.32
C ARG A 252 7.97 -39.77 -41.73
N SER A 253 8.92 -40.01 -42.63
CA SER A 253 10.32 -40.24 -42.33
C SER A 253 10.86 -39.15 -41.38
N LYS A 254 11.57 -39.61 -40.34
CA LYS A 254 12.38 -38.77 -39.46
C LYS A 254 13.42 -38.04 -40.32
N VAL A 255 13.14 -36.81 -40.74
CA VAL A 255 14.18 -35.92 -41.25
C VAL A 255 15.07 -35.57 -40.05
N LYS A 256 16.21 -36.27 -39.95
CA LYS A 256 17.28 -35.89 -39.04
C LYS A 256 17.76 -34.50 -39.46
N TYR A 257 17.57 -33.51 -38.60
CA TYR A 257 18.37 -32.29 -38.70
C TYR A 257 19.79 -32.68 -38.33
N ASN A 258 20.69 -32.69 -39.31
CA ASN A 258 22.11 -32.77 -39.04
C ASN A 258 22.53 -31.47 -38.35
N SER A 259 23.23 -31.64 -37.24
CA SER A 259 23.94 -30.63 -36.44
C SER A 259 24.81 -29.70 -37.27
#